data_AF-L9ZB64-F1
#
_entry.id   AF-L9ZB64-F1
#
_cell.length_a   1.000
_cell.length_b   1.000
_cell.length_c   1.000
_cell.angle_alpha   90.00
_cell.angle_beta   90.00
_cell.angle_gamma   90.00
#
_symmetry.space_group_name_H-M   'P 1'
#
loop_
_entity.id
_entity.type
_entity.pdbx_description
1 polymer ?
#
loop_
_entity_poly.entity_id
_entity_poly.type
_entity_poly.pdbx_seq_one_letter_code
_entity_poly.pdbx_strand_id
1 'polypeptide(L)'
;MRDYTQFMEPGSFSFITQRIDDEFPRFQPRKIKYLCVIFEILRQGVDYHKSGRKVPPASQMMDRLSGDCEDQSVLINSMFEAAGLNSGFLEVKIPGHSTGHLVSLVEEPLGDINETCRQIRRFYLENYNITAGDIYYDQFNGKNWIIADNFSDYPGHSKALVNEDYIKENGSTWRWNEFKEFLESP
;
A
#
# COMPACT_ATOMS: atom_id res chain seq x y z
N MET A 1 -15.69 -10.55 -0.62
CA MET A 1 -14.22 -10.65 -0.69
C MET A 1 -13.78 -11.77 0.24
N ARG A 2 -12.66 -12.45 -0.04
CA ARG A 2 -12.05 -13.38 0.93
C ARG A 2 -11.46 -12.55 2.08
N ASP A 3 -11.68 -12.96 3.32
CA ASP A 3 -11.04 -12.29 4.45
C ASP A 3 -9.53 -12.59 4.46
N TYR A 4 -8.72 -11.59 4.10
CA TYR A 4 -7.26 -11.68 4.08
C TYR A 4 -6.61 -11.30 5.40
N THR A 5 -7.36 -10.70 6.34
CA THR A 5 -6.83 -10.24 7.63
C THR A 5 -6.31 -11.41 8.47
N GLN A 6 -6.91 -12.59 8.33
CA GLN A 6 -6.47 -13.82 9.00
C GLN A 6 -5.05 -14.29 8.61
N PHE A 7 -4.49 -13.80 7.49
CA PHE A 7 -3.14 -14.15 7.04
C PHE A 7 -2.10 -13.10 7.43
N MET A 8 -2.54 -11.97 7.99
CA MET A 8 -1.64 -10.93 8.47
C MET A 8 -0.91 -11.38 9.74
N GLU A 9 0.36 -11.01 9.85
CA GLU A 9 1.18 -11.32 11.02
C GLU A 9 1.98 -10.11 11.50
N PRO A 10 1.34 -9.01 11.95
CA PRO A 10 2.06 -7.79 12.36
C PRO A 10 3.12 -8.04 13.44
N GLY A 11 2.84 -8.98 14.36
CA GLY A 11 3.77 -9.41 15.41
C GLY A 11 5.11 -9.96 14.89
N SER A 12 5.13 -10.54 13.68
CA SER A 12 6.35 -11.04 13.03
C SER A 12 7.25 -9.91 12.52
N PHE A 13 6.74 -8.67 12.44
CA PHE A 13 7.44 -7.49 11.91
C PHE A 13 7.66 -6.41 12.96
N SER A 14 7.57 -6.72 14.26
CA SER A 14 7.73 -5.74 15.34
C SER A 14 9.08 -5.01 15.35
N PHE A 15 10.08 -5.54 14.64
CA PHE A 15 11.40 -4.93 14.48
C PHE A 15 11.46 -3.81 13.42
N ILE A 16 10.44 -3.69 12.55
CA ILE A 16 10.54 -2.90 11.32
C ILE A 16 10.74 -1.41 11.61
N THR A 17 10.02 -0.86 12.59
CA THR A 17 10.10 0.57 12.95
C THR A 17 11.46 0.95 13.48
N GLN A 18 12.09 0.09 14.29
CA GLN A 18 13.44 0.31 14.80
C GLN A 18 14.45 0.31 13.65
N ARG A 19 14.39 -0.67 12.74
CA ARG A 19 15.27 -0.69 11.56
C ARG A 19 15.13 0.56 10.71
N ILE A 20 13.89 1.01 10.47
CA ILE A 20 13.64 2.24 9.70
C ILE A 20 14.18 3.47 10.43
N ASP A 21 14.02 3.55 11.75
CA ASP A 21 14.55 4.66 12.54
C ASP A 21 16.09 4.71 12.53
N ASP A 22 16.75 3.55 12.54
CA ASP A 22 18.20 3.45 12.48
C ASP A 22 18.75 3.91 11.12
N GLU A 23 18.07 3.58 10.02
CA GLU A 23 18.48 3.95 8.65
C GLU A 23 18.10 5.39 8.28
N PHE A 24 16.93 5.85 8.74
CA PHE A 24 16.38 7.18 8.45
C PHE A 24 16.17 7.99 9.75
N PRO A 25 17.24 8.35 10.48
CA PRO A 25 17.12 8.91 11.84
C PRO A 25 16.55 10.34 11.87
N ARG A 26 16.60 11.08 10.76
CA ARG A 26 16.32 12.53 10.74
C ARG A 26 14.96 12.91 10.14
N PHE A 27 14.29 12.02 9.41
CA PHE A 27 13.03 12.38 8.77
C PHE A 27 11.87 12.38 9.76
N GLN A 28 11.07 13.44 9.70
CA GLN A 28 9.82 13.61 10.43
C GLN A 28 8.74 14.11 9.46
N PRO A 29 7.48 13.67 9.61
CA PRO A 29 6.93 12.84 10.71
C PRO A 29 7.26 11.33 10.61
N ARG A 30 7.39 10.64 11.75
CA ARG A 30 7.69 9.18 11.81
C ARG A 30 6.71 8.31 11.01
N LYS A 31 5.40 8.58 11.08
CA LYS A 31 4.41 7.78 10.35
C LYS A 31 4.57 7.85 8.82
N ILE A 32 4.90 9.04 8.29
CA ILE A 32 5.19 9.20 6.86
C ILE A 32 6.45 8.44 6.47
N LYS A 33 7.49 8.54 7.30
CA LYS A 33 8.71 7.77 7.13
C LYS A 33 8.42 6.26 7.05
N TYR A 34 7.63 5.74 7.98
CA TYR A 34 7.27 4.32 7.98
C TYR A 34 6.47 3.91 6.75
N LEU A 35 5.45 4.70 6.38
CA LEU A 35 4.65 4.47 5.18
C LEU A 35 5.55 4.35 3.94
N CYS A 36 6.40 5.36 3.70
CA CYS A 36 7.21 5.40 2.49
C CYS A 36 8.31 4.33 2.47
N VAL A 37 8.98 4.06 3.60
CA VAL A 37 10.06 3.06 3.64
C VAL A 37 9.51 1.64 3.53
N ILE A 38 8.41 1.32 4.20
CA ILE A 38 7.77 -0.01 4.09
C ILE A 38 7.31 -0.25 2.65
N PHE A 39 6.69 0.76 2.04
CA PHE A 39 6.31 0.71 0.64
C PHE A 39 7.51 0.43 -0.27
N GLU A 40 8.62 1.12 -0.04
CA GLU A 40 9.83 0.96 -0.85
C GLU A 40 10.50 -0.41 -0.68
N ILE A 41 10.48 -0.96 0.54
CA ILE A 41 10.95 -2.33 0.82
C ILE A 41 10.20 -3.34 -0.05
N LEU A 42 8.87 -3.20 -0.16
CA LEU A 42 8.08 -4.10 -1.00
C LEU A 42 8.37 -3.86 -2.48
N ARG A 43 8.37 -2.60 -2.93
CA ARG A 43 8.57 -2.21 -4.33
C ARG A 43 9.91 -2.67 -4.90
N GLN A 44 10.97 -2.59 -4.11
CA GLN A 44 12.32 -3.01 -4.52
C GLN A 44 12.63 -4.47 -4.20
N GLY A 45 11.97 -5.04 -3.20
CA GLY A 45 12.37 -6.30 -2.58
C GLY A 45 11.56 -7.52 -3.01
N VAL A 46 10.40 -7.37 -3.67
CA VAL A 46 9.51 -8.50 -3.99
C VAL A 46 9.24 -8.60 -5.49
N ASP A 47 9.68 -9.70 -6.10
CA ASP A 47 9.41 -10.01 -7.51
C ASP A 47 7.96 -10.44 -7.71
N TYR A 48 7.22 -9.75 -8.58
CA TYR A 48 5.84 -10.14 -8.88
C TYR A 48 5.79 -11.41 -9.75
N HIS A 49 5.21 -12.46 -9.19
CA HIS A 49 4.97 -13.71 -9.91
C HIS A 49 3.63 -14.30 -9.48
N LYS A 50 2.88 -14.84 -10.45
CA LYS A 50 1.62 -15.52 -10.16
C LYS A 50 1.87 -16.76 -9.31
N SER A 51 1.70 -16.64 -8.00
CA SER A 51 1.69 -17.76 -7.07
C SER A 51 0.36 -18.52 -7.21
N GLY A 52 0.35 -19.80 -6.84
CA GLY A 52 -0.90 -20.59 -6.89
C GLY A 52 -1.96 -20.05 -5.92
N ARG A 53 -3.17 -20.62 -5.91
CA ARG A 53 -4.34 -20.14 -5.13
C ARG A 53 -4.18 -20.03 -3.60
N LYS A 54 -3.04 -20.42 -3.02
CA LYS A 54 -2.82 -20.50 -1.58
C LYS A 54 -1.88 -19.39 -1.11
N VAL A 55 -2.47 -18.35 -0.51
CA VAL A 55 -1.76 -17.29 0.20
C VAL A 55 -1.06 -17.89 1.43
N PRO A 56 0.28 -17.83 1.54
CA PRO A 56 1.01 -18.23 2.74
C PRO A 56 0.87 -17.17 3.85
N PRO A 57 1.37 -17.45 5.07
CA PRO A 57 1.54 -16.41 6.09
C PRO A 57 2.58 -15.37 5.68
N ALA A 58 2.41 -14.12 6.12
CA ALA A 58 3.28 -13.00 5.78
C ALA A 58 4.77 -13.27 6.09
N SER A 59 5.07 -13.93 7.22
CA SER A 59 6.45 -14.21 7.60
C SER A 59 7.18 -15.12 6.60
N GLN A 60 6.47 -15.99 5.88
CA GLN A 60 7.05 -16.91 4.89
C GLN A 60 7.29 -16.25 3.53
N MET A 61 6.69 -15.08 3.29
CA MET A 61 6.83 -14.35 2.03
C MET A 61 8.16 -13.61 1.96
N MET A 62 8.69 -13.16 3.10
CA MET A 62 10.01 -12.53 3.17
C MET A 62 11.15 -13.46 2.73
N ASP A 63 11.01 -14.76 2.95
CA ASP A 63 12.03 -15.75 2.53
C ASP A 63 11.96 -16.06 1.03
N ARG A 64 10.81 -15.81 0.40
CA ARG A 64 10.56 -16.11 -1.02
C ARG A 64 10.73 -14.90 -1.91
N LEU A 65 10.49 -13.70 -1.37
CA LEU A 65 10.49 -12.43 -2.10
C LEU A 65 9.75 -12.52 -3.44
N SER A 66 8.66 -13.29 -3.48
CA SER A 66 7.85 -13.50 -4.68
C SER A 66 6.40 -13.84 -4.32
N GLY A 67 5.43 -13.26 -5.04
CA GLY A 67 4.01 -13.56 -4.85
C GLY A 67 3.09 -12.73 -5.75
N ASP A 68 1.81 -13.12 -5.82
CA ASP A 68 0.76 -12.38 -6.52
C ASP A 68 0.19 -11.22 -5.68
N CYS A 69 -0.87 -10.56 -6.16
CA CYS A 69 -1.40 -9.37 -5.49
C CYS A 69 -1.93 -9.67 -4.07
N GLU A 70 -2.45 -10.87 -3.83
CA GLU A 70 -2.91 -11.30 -2.52
C GLU A 70 -1.74 -11.45 -1.55
N ASP A 71 -0.68 -12.13 -1.97
CA ASP A 71 0.51 -12.35 -1.15
C ASP A 71 1.15 -11.01 -0.73
N GLN A 72 1.38 -10.14 -1.71
CA GLN A 72 2.05 -8.87 -1.47
C GLN A 72 1.20 -7.93 -0.61
N SER A 73 -0.11 -7.94 -0.79
CA SER A 73 -1.02 -7.15 0.06
C SER A 73 -1.02 -7.62 1.50
N VAL A 74 -1.01 -8.94 1.74
CA VAL A 74 -0.92 -9.49 3.11
C VAL A 74 0.39 -9.11 3.78
N LEU A 75 1.51 -9.19 3.05
CA LEU A 75 2.82 -8.82 3.56
C LEU A 75 2.91 -7.34 3.92
N ILE A 76 2.54 -6.44 3.01
CA ILE A 76 2.69 -4.99 3.22
C ILE A 76 1.75 -4.49 4.32
N ASN A 77 0.50 -4.95 4.35
CA ASN A 77 -0.43 -4.60 5.42
C ASN A 77 0.07 -5.11 6.78
N SER A 78 0.68 -6.29 6.84
CA SER A 78 1.31 -6.77 8.09
C SER A 78 2.42 -5.84 8.59
N MET A 79 3.25 -5.32 7.67
CA MET A 79 4.31 -4.36 8.02
C MET A 79 3.76 -2.99 8.41
N PHE A 80 2.71 -2.50 7.74
CA PHE A 80 2.04 -1.25 8.10
C PHE A 80 1.44 -1.31 9.51
N GLU A 81 0.69 -2.37 9.83
CA GLU A 81 0.14 -2.55 11.18
C GLU A 81 1.23 -2.66 12.23
N ALA A 82 2.33 -3.37 11.93
CA ALA A 82 3.48 -3.46 12.82
C ALA A 82 4.15 -2.09 13.08
N ALA A 83 3.99 -1.15 12.16
CA ALA A 83 4.44 0.23 12.29
C ALA A 83 3.42 1.20 12.88
N GLY A 84 2.25 0.70 13.31
CA GLY A 84 1.16 1.52 13.85
C GLY A 84 0.47 2.38 12.79
N LEU A 85 0.45 1.91 11.56
CA LEU A 85 -0.31 2.48 10.45
C LEU A 85 -1.51 1.58 10.17
N ASN A 86 -2.72 2.14 10.29
CA ASN A 86 -3.94 1.40 9.96
C ASN A 86 -3.97 1.15 8.46
N SER A 87 -4.26 -0.09 8.08
CA SER A 87 -4.22 -0.56 6.71
C SER A 87 -5.53 -1.27 6.32
N GLY A 88 -5.68 -1.57 5.05
CA GLY A 88 -6.84 -2.29 4.57
C GLY A 88 -6.65 -2.87 3.18
N PHE A 89 -7.61 -3.72 2.80
CA PHE A 89 -7.66 -4.40 1.52
C PHE A 89 -8.82 -3.88 0.69
N LEU A 90 -8.56 -3.69 -0.60
CA LEU A 90 -9.54 -3.25 -1.56
C LEU A 90 -9.56 -4.21 -2.76
N GLU A 91 -10.68 -4.90 -2.99
CA GLU A 91 -10.85 -5.74 -4.18
C GLU A 91 -11.43 -4.91 -5.33
N VAL A 92 -10.68 -4.81 -6.43
CA VAL A 92 -11.08 -4.08 -7.65
C VAL A 92 -11.09 -5.01 -8.86
N LYS A 93 -11.82 -4.60 -9.90
CA LYS A 93 -11.93 -5.33 -11.16
C LYS A 93 -11.88 -4.42 -12.37
N ILE A 94 -11.42 -5.00 -13.47
CA ILE A 94 -11.60 -4.44 -14.80
C ILE A 94 -12.99 -4.89 -15.30
N PRO A 95 -13.85 -3.97 -15.79
CA PRO A 95 -15.18 -4.31 -16.28
C PRO A 95 -15.13 -5.42 -17.34
N GLY A 96 -15.88 -6.50 -17.12
CA GLY A 96 -15.94 -7.65 -18.03
C GLY A 96 -14.81 -8.66 -17.87
N HIS A 97 -13.84 -8.44 -16.97
CA HIS A 97 -12.80 -9.41 -16.65
C HIS A 97 -13.21 -10.27 -15.44
N SER A 98 -12.84 -11.56 -15.48
CA SER A 98 -13.18 -12.51 -14.40
C SER A 98 -12.26 -12.37 -13.18
N THR A 99 -11.01 -11.95 -13.39
CA THR A 99 -9.98 -11.76 -12.37
C THR A 99 -10.09 -10.38 -11.72
N GLY A 100 -9.96 -10.31 -10.40
CA GLY A 100 -9.80 -9.05 -9.67
C GLY A 100 -8.35 -8.82 -9.25
N HIS A 101 -8.06 -7.61 -8.79
CA HIS A 101 -6.80 -7.22 -8.18
C HIS A 101 -7.06 -6.82 -6.72
N LEU A 102 -6.16 -7.21 -5.84
CA LEU A 102 -6.23 -6.83 -4.43
C LEU A 102 -5.23 -5.69 -4.21
N VAL A 103 -5.76 -4.54 -3.82
CA VAL A 103 -5.00 -3.32 -3.56
C VAL A 103 -4.87 -3.13 -2.06
N SER A 104 -3.66 -2.79 -1.60
CA SER A 104 -3.44 -2.37 -0.22
C SER A 104 -3.67 -0.88 -0.07
N LEU A 105 -4.34 -0.49 1.02
CA LEU A 105 -4.60 0.90 1.38
C LEU A 105 -4.05 1.21 2.77
N VAL A 106 -3.65 2.45 3.02
CA VAL A 106 -3.23 2.93 4.34
C VAL A 106 -4.06 4.15 4.72
N GLU A 107 -4.61 4.16 5.94
CA GLU A 107 -5.31 5.32 6.48
C GLU A 107 -4.36 6.52 6.57
N GLU A 108 -4.86 7.69 6.20
CA GLU A 108 -4.12 8.95 6.29
C GLU A 108 -3.52 9.16 7.70
N PRO A 109 -2.18 9.21 7.84
CA PRO A 109 -1.53 9.05 9.14
C PRO A 109 -1.43 10.31 10.02
N LEU A 110 -1.67 11.50 9.47
CA LEU A 110 -1.41 12.80 10.12
C LEU A 110 -2.67 13.56 10.54
N GLY A 111 -3.87 13.10 10.18
CA GLY A 111 -5.14 13.80 10.41
C GLY A 111 -5.43 14.91 9.39
N ASP A 112 -4.57 15.10 8.39
CA ASP A 112 -4.74 16.04 7.28
C ASP A 112 -4.14 15.44 6.01
N ILE A 113 -5.02 15.08 5.06
CA ILE A 113 -4.63 14.46 3.80
C ILE A 113 -3.70 15.35 2.96
N ASN A 114 -3.88 16.68 2.99
CA ASN A 114 -3.01 17.59 2.24
C ASN A 114 -1.61 17.60 2.84
N GLU A 115 -1.52 17.61 4.17
CA GLU A 115 -0.24 17.54 4.88
C GLU A 115 0.44 16.19 4.63
N THR A 116 -0.29 15.09 4.71
CA THR A 116 0.22 13.76 4.38
C THR A 116 0.78 13.70 2.96
N CYS A 117 0.01 14.15 1.96
CA CYS A 117 0.47 14.20 0.58
C CYS A 117 1.74 15.07 0.42
N ARG A 118 1.80 16.22 1.10
CA ARG A 118 2.99 17.08 1.10
C ARG A 118 4.22 16.37 1.68
N GLN A 119 4.05 15.64 2.78
CA GLN A 119 5.15 14.94 3.44
C GLN A 119 5.62 13.70 2.66
N ILE A 120 4.72 12.98 1.99
CA ILE A 120 5.10 11.89 1.06
C ILE A 120 5.99 12.45 -0.05
N ARG A 121 5.58 13.54 -0.71
CA ARG A 121 6.38 14.18 -1.76
C ARG A 121 7.75 14.61 -1.25
N ARG A 122 7.79 15.22 -0.06
CA ARG A 122 9.03 15.64 0.59
C ARG A 122 9.94 14.44 0.87
N PHE A 123 9.39 13.33 1.40
CA PHE A 123 10.14 12.13 1.69
C PHE A 123 10.84 11.58 0.45
N TYR A 124 10.09 11.39 -0.64
CA TYR A 124 10.60 10.84 -1.90
C TYR A 124 11.62 11.77 -2.56
N LEU A 125 11.43 13.08 -2.48
CA LEU A 125 12.40 14.05 -3.00
C LEU A 125 13.70 14.01 -2.19
N GLU A 126 13.62 14.06 -0.85
CA GLU A 126 14.79 14.15 0.02
C GLU A 126 15.60 12.84 0.06
N ASN A 127 14.96 11.68 -0.02
CA ASN A 127 15.61 10.38 0.22
C ASN A 127 15.83 9.55 -1.05
N TYR A 128 15.01 9.74 -2.09
CA TYR A 128 15.10 8.95 -3.32
C TYR A 128 15.29 9.81 -4.58
N ASN A 129 15.33 11.15 -4.45
CA ASN A 129 15.40 12.08 -5.58
C ASN A 129 14.27 11.85 -6.61
N ILE A 130 13.08 11.49 -6.11
CA ILE A 130 11.87 11.26 -6.92
C ILE A 130 10.91 12.42 -6.69
N THR A 131 10.53 13.10 -7.78
CA THR A 131 9.48 14.12 -7.75
C THR A 131 8.12 13.43 -7.83
N ALA A 132 7.55 13.08 -6.68
CA ALA A 132 6.21 12.51 -6.61
C ALA A 132 5.15 13.52 -7.06
N GLY A 133 4.35 13.14 -8.04
CA GLY A 133 3.27 13.95 -8.63
C GLY A 133 2.00 13.94 -7.80
N ASP A 134 0.88 13.63 -8.44
CA ASP A 134 -0.41 13.51 -7.76
C ASP A 134 -0.45 12.25 -6.88
N ILE A 135 -1.08 12.39 -5.72
CA ILE A 135 -1.25 11.35 -4.70
C ILE A 135 -2.74 11.11 -4.57
N TYR A 136 -3.15 9.92 -4.98
CA TYR A 136 -4.54 9.48 -5.06
C TYR A 136 -4.93 8.83 -3.75
N TYR A 137 -6.08 9.23 -3.24
CA TYR A 137 -6.71 8.70 -2.04
C TYR A 137 -8.22 8.64 -2.25
N ASP A 138 -8.88 7.73 -1.54
CA ASP A 138 -10.33 7.55 -1.55
C ASP A 138 -10.88 7.65 -0.11
N GLN A 139 -12.19 7.79 0.02
CA GLN A 139 -12.84 7.90 1.32
C GLN A 139 -13.65 6.64 1.65
N PHE A 140 -13.24 5.93 2.70
CA PHE A 140 -13.97 4.78 3.24
C PHE A 140 -14.22 4.99 4.73
N ASN A 141 -15.44 4.71 5.19
CA ASN A 141 -15.86 4.86 6.59
C ASN A 141 -15.58 6.26 7.17
N GLY A 142 -15.68 7.30 6.34
CA GLY A 142 -15.42 8.69 6.72
C GLY A 142 -13.93 9.06 6.84
N LYS A 143 -13.01 8.12 6.60
CA LYS A 143 -11.56 8.30 6.66
C LYS A 143 -10.96 8.37 5.26
N ASN A 144 -9.83 9.05 5.10
CA ASN A 144 -9.07 9.07 3.85
C ASN A 144 -8.08 7.90 3.81
N TRP A 145 -8.03 7.20 2.68
CA TRP A 145 -7.21 6.02 2.46
C TRP A 145 -6.33 6.21 1.23
N ILE A 146 -5.03 6.08 1.42
CA ILE A 146 -4.02 6.25 0.36
C ILE A 146 -3.71 4.88 -0.24
N ILE A 147 -3.62 4.84 -1.57
CA ILE A 147 -3.24 3.63 -2.30
C ILE A 147 -1.79 3.26 -1.97
N ALA A 148 -1.55 2.04 -1.50
CA ALA A 148 -0.23 1.52 -1.19
C ALA A 148 0.03 0.21 -1.94
N ASP A 149 -0.19 0.26 -3.26
CA ASP A 149 -0.06 -0.88 -4.16
C ASP A 149 1.36 -1.03 -4.70
N ASN A 150 1.85 -2.26 -4.83
CA ASN A 150 3.21 -2.55 -5.28
C ASN A 150 3.49 -2.14 -6.74
N PHE A 151 2.45 -1.94 -7.56
CA PHE A 151 2.58 -1.43 -8.92
C PHE A 151 2.83 0.08 -8.99
N SER A 152 2.80 0.77 -7.85
CA SER A 152 2.98 2.21 -7.74
C SER A 152 4.45 2.57 -7.48
N ASP A 153 4.88 3.74 -7.96
CA ASP A 153 6.24 4.24 -7.71
C ASP A 153 6.40 4.82 -6.29
N TYR A 154 5.30 5.27 -5.70
CA TYR A 154 5.19 5.83 -4.35
C TYR A 154 3.75 5.70 -3.85
N PRO A 155 3.49 5.80 -2.53
CA PRO A 155 2.14 5.77 -1.97
C PRO A 155 1.23 6.83 -2.62
N GLY A 156 0.11 6.37 -3.14
CA GLY A 156 -0.90 7.14 -3.86
C GLY A 156 -0.58 7.36 -5.34
N HIS A 157 0.50 6.80 -5.89
CA HIS A 157 0.71 6.88 -7.34
C HIS A 157 -0.24 5.94 -8.08
N SER A 158 -1.18 6.45 -8.87
CA SER A 158 -2.23 5.63 -9.51
C SER A 158 -1.92 5.20 -10.95
N LYS A 159 -0.79 5.65 -11.54
CA LYS A 159 -0.54 5.49 -12.98
C LYS A 159 -0.62 4.04 -13.47
N ALA A 160 -0.10 3.09 -12.71
CA ALA A 160 -0.21 1.68 -13.07
C ALA A 160 -1.68 1.20 -13.06
N LEU A 161 -2.45 1.58 -12.04
CA LEU A 161 -3.87 1.25 -11.91
C LEU A 161 -4.73 1.92 -12.99
N VAL A 162 -4.33 3.09 -13.48
CA VAL A 162 -4.95 3.76 -14.64
C VAL A 162 -4.63 3.01 -15.93
N ASN A 163 -3.35 2.67 -16.15
CA ASN A 163 -2.91 1.95 -17.36
C ASN A 163 -3.54 0.55 -17.49
N GLU A 164 -3.83 -0.10 -16.36
CA GLU A 164 -4.45 -1.42 -16.28
C GLU A 164 -5.99 -1.34 -16.20
N ASP A 165 -6.61 -0.17 -16.42
CA ASP A 165 -8.05 0.04 -16.40
C ASP A 165 -8.77 -0.30 -15.07
N TYR A 166 -8.06 -0.26 -13.93
CA TYR A 166 -8.70 -0.32 -12.61
C TYR A 166 -9.28 1.03 -12.19
N ILE A 167 -8.62 2.13 -12.58
CA ILE A 167 -9.02 3.51 -12.28
C ILE A 167 -9.34 4.24 -13.57
N LYS A 168 -10.42 5.03 -13.56
CA LYS A 168 -10.72 6.01 -14.61
C LYS A 168 -10.53 7.42 -14.10
N GLU A 169 -9.68 8.18 -14.79
CA GLU A 169 -9.48 9.60 -14.55
C GLU A 169 -10.47 10.45 -15.36
N ASN A 170 -10.91 11.56 -14.78
CA ASN A 170 -11.71 12.59 -15.43
C ASN A 170 -11.28 13.97 -14.93
N GLY A 171 -10.21 14.50 -15.53
CA GLY A 171 -9.62 15.77 -15.13
C GLY A 171 -9.00 15.69 -13.74
N SER A 172 -9.56 16.44 -12.78
CA SER A 172 -9.09 16.49 -11.38
C SER A 172 -9.71 15.43 -10.47
N THR A 173 -10.52 14.52 -11.02
CA THR A 173 -11.21 13.48 -10.26
C THR A 173 -10.92 12.11 -10.84
N TRP A 174 -11.03 11.08 -10.02
CA TRP A 174 -10.84 9.71 -10.42
C TRP A 174 -11.88 8.82 -9.74
N ARG A 175 -12.08 7.61 -10.28
CA ARG A 175 -12.93 6.59 -9.66
C ARG A 175 -12.45 5.19 -10.03
N TRP A 176 -12.71 4.23 -9.16
CA TRP A 176 -12.59 2.80 -9.51
C TRP A 176 -13.58 2.45 -10.62
N ASN A 177 -13.17 1.66 -11.61
CA ASN A 177 -14.04 1.20 -12.68
C ASN A 177 -15.07 0.19 -12.17
N GLU A 178 -14.61 -0.85 -11.46
CA GLU A 178 -15.46 -1.78 -10.72
C GLU A 178 -14.87 -1.99 -9.33
N PHE A 179 -15.52 -1.37 -8.34
CA PHE A 179 -15.28 -1.59 -6.91
C PHE A 179 -16.12 -2.77 -6.44
N LYS A 180 -15.54 -3.68 -5.65
CA LYS A 180 -16.31 -4.72 -5.00
C LYS A 180 -16.52 -4.46 -3.52
N GLU A 181 -15.44 -4.36 -2.77
CA GLU A 181 -15.50 -4.37 -1.31
C GLU A 181 -14.20 -3.85 -0.71
N PHE A 182 -14.31 -3.13 0.40
CA PHE A 182 -13.20 -2.65 1.22
C PHE A 182 -13.25 -3.34 2.58
N LEU A 183 -12.11 -3.81 3.06
CA LEU A 183 -11.95 -4.46 4.36
C LEU A 183 -10.81 -3.77 5.11
N GLU A 184 -11.18 -3.00 6.12
CA GLU A 184 -10.24 -2.41 7.08
C GLU A 184 -9.63 -3.54 7.93
N SER A 185 -8.31 -3.49 8.11
CA SER A 185 -7.60 -4.40 9.01
C SER A 185 -8.02 -4.11 10.47
N PRO A 186 -8.07 -5.14 11.34
CA PRO A 186 -8.56 -5.02 12.71
C PRO A 186 -7.67 -4.20 13.66
#